data_AF-A0AA35NIJ3-F1
#
_entry.id   AF-A0AA35NIJ3-F1
#
_cell.length_a   1.000
_cell.length_b   1.000
_cell.length_c   1.000
_cell.angle_alpha   90.00
_cell.angle_beta   90.00
_cell.angle_gamma   90.00
#
_symmetry.space_group_name_H-M   'P 1'
#
loop_
_entity.id
_entity.type
_entity.pdbx_description
1 polymer ?
#
loop_
_entity_poly.entity_id
_entity_poly.type
_entity_poly.pdbx_seq_one_letter_code
_entity_poly.pdbx_strand_id
1 'polypeptide(L)'
;MEHLESDFAPIRKSQKVVDSDKIVRAINDDLEQKNFTILQRLSLVPIKESVKGSKVSKPRSVKRRVDHTFYQDFKSMALDELSANYSSVGYISGLNSFLTNDFGKMRNHIIFFNQIKDIHQYAGIDREVSGILSSIGLNVVIVDMNDYLIKGIFPLDKLRAYIKTNGKRQFTAHLDFKVNGNTLDDTFDLMMMLMRKIGQTLDVNHIVYFRFEQLDESSPSNVIIPLKLMEFMKILSSLQKIENIAFKFLFYSNNNNVSTLLSTALKKELNTEPIVFQCPILTPYQVQEHLKKMIKFTSYPENELLRSYNVFIRSQLNARNSNLAKFFKLLEGFPHPFTYLFNVFTEILVQSKTFDELLDMITNRLTARNYPHRSYNFKKNQRLPLKVTREVHQT
;
A
#
# COMPACT_ATOMS: atom_id res chain seq x y z
N MET A 1 20.14 4.03 -54.09
CA MET A 1 18.69 4.21 -54.33
C MET A 1 18.16 2.86 -54.72
N GLU A 2 17.41 2.21 -53.85
CA GLU A 2 16.52 1.10 -54.20
C GLU A 2 15.51 0.96 -53.04
N HIS A 3 14.24 1.13 -53.41
CA HIS A 3 13.08 0.95 -52.55
C HIS A 3 12.82 -0.55 -52.40
N LEU A 4 12.73 -1.04 -51.16
CA LEU A 4 12.03 -2.29 -50.85
C LEU A 4 10.79 -1.91 -50.04
N GLU A 5 9.65 -2.10 -50.70
CA GLU A 5 8.31 -1.88 -50.18
C GLU A 5 8.07 -2.77 -48.96
N SER A 6 7.67 -2.14 -47.86
CA SER A 6 7.31 -2.80 -46.61
C SER A 6 5.83 -3.19 -46.68
N ASP A 7 5.55 -4.45 -46.96
CA ASP A 7 4.23 -5.10 -46.79
C ASP A 7 3.90 -5.36 -45.31
N PHE A 8 3.89 -4.31 -44.50
CA PHE A 8 3.32 -4.35 -43.16
C PHE A 8 2.19 -3.33 -43.04
N ALA A 9 0.97 -3.86 -43.02
CA ALA A 9 -0.22 -3.11 -42.65
C ALA A 9 -0.02 -2.38 -41.31
N PRO A 10 -0.53 -1.15 -41.15
CA PRO A 10 -0.33 -0.38 -39.92
C PRO A 10 -1.10 -1.03 -38.78
N ILE A 11 -0.39 -1.63 -37.83
CA ILE A 11 -0.98 -2.02 -36.55
C ILE A 11 -1.36 -0.73 -35.84
N ARG A 12 -2.66 -0.38 -35.89
CA ARG A 12 -3.28 0.70 -35.11
C ARG A 12 -2.87 0.54 -33.64
N LYS A 13 -2.04 1.47 -33.15
CA LYS A 13 -1.74 1.63 -31.73
C LYS A 13 -3.03 2.03 -31.00
N SER A 14 -3.73 1.06 -30.40
CA SER A 14 -4.62 1.38 -29.28
C SER A 14 -3.74 1.53 -28.04
N GLN A 15 -3.44 2.77 -27.71
CA GLN A 15 -2.65 3.18 -26.54
C GLN A 15 -3.49 2.94 -25.28
N LYS A 16 -3.44 1.72 -24.72
CA LYS A 16 -4.02 1.43 -23.41
C LYS A 16 -3.02 1.79 -22.34
N VAL A 17 -3.22 2.95 -21.71
CA VAL A 17 -2.70 3.23 -20.37
C VAL A 17 -3.27 2.14 -19.45
N VAL A 18 -2.41 1.32 -18.85
CA VAL A 18 -2.85 0.30 -17.89
C VAL A 18 -3.08 1.02 -16.57
N ASP A 19 -4.35 1.25 -16.28
CA ASP A 19 -4.79 1.85 -15.03
C ASP A 19 -4.35 0.97 -13.86
N SER A 20 -3.62 1.53 -12.89
CA SER A 20 -3.12 0.77 -11.74
C SER A 20 -4.26 0.15 -10.93
N ASP A 21 -5.44 0.76 -10.96
CA ASP A 21 -6.68 0.21 -10.39
C ASP A 21 -7.12 -1.08 -11.09
N LYS A 22 -6.77 -1.30 -12.37
CA LYS A 22 -7.00 -2.57 -13.07
C LYS A 22 -5.99 -3.63 -12.67
N ILE A 23 -4.78 -3.26 -12.27
CA ILE A 23 -3.79 -4.20 -11.71
C ILE A 23 -4.22 -4.61 -10.29
N VAL A 24 -4.66 -3.65 -9.48
CA VAL A 24 -5.19 -3.92 -8.13
C VAL A 24 -6.49 -4.74 -8.19
N ARG A 25 -7.39 -4.45 -9.14
CA ARG A 25 -8.56 -5.30 -9.40
C ARG A 25 -8.19 -6.66 -9.96
N ALA A 26 -7.22 -6.77 -10.88
CA ALA A 26 -6.78 -8.07 -11.36
C ALA A 26 -6.19 -8.93 -10.24
N ILE A 27 -5.47 -8.33 -9.29
CA ILE A 27 -4.96 -9.02 -8.09
C ILE A 27 -6.12 -9.49 -7.21
N ASN A 28 -7.13 -8.64 -6.95
CA ASN A 28 -8.30 -9.03 -6.16
C ASN A 28 -9.20 -10.06 -6.87
N ASP A 29 -9.42 -9.92 -8.18
CA ASP A 29 -10.25 -10.81 -9.00
C ASP A 29 -9.60 -12.21 -9.11
N ASP A 30 -8.27 -12.30 -9.26
CA ASP A 30 -7.52 -13.58 -9.22
C ASP A 30 -7.51 -14.22 -7.82
N LEU A 31 -7.53 -13.41 -6.76
CA LEU A 31 -7.60 -13.88 -5.36
C LEU A 31 -9.01 -14.36 -4.97
N GLU A 32 -10.06 -13.83 -5.57
CA GLU A 32 -11.45 -14.14 -5.21
C GLU A 32 -12.15 -15.15 -6.14
N GLN A 33 -11.80 -15.28 -7.42
CA GLN A 33 -12.53 -16.16 -8.34
C GLN A 33 -11.63 -17.04 -9.21
N LYS A 34 -11.86 -18.37 -9.13
CA LYS A 34 -11.41 -19.37 -10.13
C LYS A 34 -12.11 -19.20 -11.51
N ASN A 35 -12.39 -17.98 -11.99
CA ASN A 35 -13.17 -17.77 -13.22
C ASN A 35 -12.36 -17.14 -14.36
N PHE A 36 -12.09 -18.03 -15.32
CA PHE A 36 -11.25 -17.95 -16.51
C PHE A 36 -11.74 -17.03 -17.65
N THR A 37 -12.45 -15.94 -17.38
CA THR A 37 -13.25 -15.29 -18.44
C THR A 37 -12.73 -13.94 -18.96
N ILE A 38 -11.80 -13.27 -18.27
CA ILE A 38 -11.25 -11.98 -18.73
C ILE A 38 -10.04 -12.16 -19.67
N LEU A 39 -9.35 -13.31 -19.63
CA LEU A 39 -8.18 -13.58 -20.47
C LEU A 39 -8.50 -14.09 -21.89
N GLN A 40 -9.76 -14.44 -22.19
CA GLN A 40 -10.15 -14.88 -23.54
C GLN A 40 -10.36 -13.75 -24.56
N ARG A 41 -10.43 -12.48 -24.14
CA ARG A 41 -10.63 -11.35 -25.06
C ARG A 41 -9.35 -10.72 -25.61
N LEU A 42 -8.16 -11.25 -25.26
CA LEU A 42 -6.88 -10.67 -25.68
C LEU A 42 -5.95 -11.66 -26.41
N SER A 43 -6.48 -12.76 -26.96
CA SER A 43 -5.67 -13.66 -27.78
C SER A 43 -6.46 -14.13 -29.00
N LEU A 44 -6.16 -13.51 -30.14
CA LEU A 44 -6.43 -14.07 -31.46
C LEU A 44 -5.65 -15.39 -31.56
N VAL A 45 -6.38 -16.49 -31.56
CA VAL A 45 -5.86 -17.83 -31.82
C VAL A 45 -6.05 -18.14 -33.31
N PRO A 46 -5.09 -18.81 -33.95
CA PRO A 46 -5.45 -20.12 -34.48
C PRO A 46 -4.60 -21.25 -33.91
N ILE A 47 -5.30 -22.30 -33.47
CA ILE A 47 -4.79 -23.63 -33.15
C ILE A 47 -4.38 -24.31 -34.45
N LYS A 48 -3.21 -24.94 -34.50
CA LYS A 48 -2.94 -26.11 -35.35
C LYS A 48 -2.09 -27.14 -34.61
N GLU A 49 -2.25 -28.37 -35.09
CA GLU A 49 -2.29 -29.61 -34.33
C GLU A 49 -0.96 -30.22 -33.91
N SER A 50 -1.11 -31.16 -32.98
CA SER A 50 -0.13 -32.04 -32.36
C SER A 50 0.69 -32.88 -33.35
N VAL A 51 1.98 -33.04 -33.04
CA VAL A 51 2.74 -34.23 -33.45
C VAL A 51 3.32 -34.89 -32.20
N LYS A 52 2.95 -36.16 -32.00
CA LYS A 52 3.40 -37.02 -30.89
C LYS A 52 4.88 -37.38 -31.10
N GLY A 53 5.71 -37.10 -30.08
CA GLY A 53 7.09 -37.57 -29.97
C GLY A 53 7.32 -38.25 -28.62
N SER A 54 8.03 -39.39 -28.65
CA SER A 54 8.17 -40.37 -27.57
C SER A 54 8.71 -39.84 -26.24
N LYS A 55 8.13 -40.34 -25.13
CA LYS A 55 8.51 -40.00 -23.75
C LYS A 55 9.88 -40.58 -23.38
N VAL A 56 10.90 -39.74 -23.38
CA VAL A 56 12.10 -39.93 -22.55
C VAL A 56 11.78 -39.36 -21.17
N SER A 57 11.88 -40.19 -20.13
CA SER A 57 11.61 -39.79 -18.73
C SER A 57 12.67 -38.79 -18.24
N LYS A 58 12.42 -37.50 -18.43
CA LYS A 58 13.23 -36.43 -17.82
C LYS A 58 13.17 -36.50 -16.29
N PRO A 59 14.24 -36.09 -15.57
CA PRO A 59 14.32 -36.12 -14.11
C PRO A 59 13.11 -35.42 -13.47
N ARG A 60 12.63 -35.93 -12.32
CA ARG A 60 11.45 -35.39 -11.60
C ARG A 60 11.51 -33.87 -11.35
N SER A 61 12.71 -33.28 -11.26
CA SER A 61 12.93 -31.84 -11.10
C SER A 61 12.56 -31.00 -12.32
N VAL A 62 12.76 -31.52 -13.54
CA VAL A 62 12.38 -30.81 -14.77
C VAL A 62 10.86 -30.73 -14.89
N LYS A 63 10.14 -31.80 -14.50
CA LYS A 63 8.67 -31.81 -14.56
C LYS A 63 8.03 -30.71 -13.69
N ARG A 64 8.62 -30.36 -12.53
CA ARG A 64 8.08 -29.32 -11.63
C ARG A 64 8.30 -27.89 -12.13
N ARG A 65 9.37 -27.62 -12.88
CA ARG A 65 9.70 -26.26 -13.36
C ARG A 65 8.82 -25.79 -14.53
N VAL A 66 8.33 -26.74 -15.32
CA VAL A 66 7.38 -26.52 -16.42
C VAL A 66 5.92 -26.81 -16.04
N ASP A 67 5.64 -27.12 -14.78
CA ASP A 67 4.28 -27.36 -14.29
C ASP A 67 3.57 -26.03 -13.95
N HIS A 68 2.41 -25.82 -14.54
CA HIS A 68 1.57 -24.64 -14.31
C HIS A 68 0.99 -24.60 -12.90
N THR A 69 0.56 -25.74 -12.34
CA THR A 69 -0.05 -25.79 -11.00
C THR A 69 0.99 -25.46 -9.94
N PHE A 70 2.21 -25.96 -10.11
CA PHE A 70 3.30 -25.69 -9.18
C PHE A 70 3.80 -24.23 -9.26
N TYR A 71 3.76 -23.63 -10.46
CA TYR A 71 4.07 -22.21 -10.61
C TYR A 71 3.00 -21.31 -9.97
N GLN A 72 1.72 -21.71 -9.97
CA GLN A 72 0.66 -20.94 -9.32
C GLN A 72 0.92 -20.75 -7.82
N ASP A 73 1.28 -21.82 -7.13
CA ASP A 73 1.61 -21.76 -5.69
C ASP A 73 2.85 -20.89 -5.45
N PHE A 74 3.91 -21.07 -6.24
CA PHE A 74 5.11 -20.23 -6.17
C PHE A 74 4.77 -18.76 -6.42
N LYS A 75 3.97 -18.46 -7.46
CA LYS A 75 3.58 -17.09 -7.84
C LYS A 75 2.85 -16.40 -6.70
N SER A 76 1.88 -17.07 -6.07
CA SER A 76 1.13 -16.49 -4.95
C SER A 76 2.06 -16.16 -3.78
N MET A 77 2.92 -17.11 -3.39
CA MET A 77 3.88 -16.91 -2.29
C MET A 77 4.89 -15.81 -2.61
N ALA A 78 5.40 -15.76 -3.84
CA ALA A 78 6.34 -14.75 -4.30
C ALA A 78 5.73 -13.35 -4.34
N LEU A 79 4.46 -13.21 -4.75
CA LEU A 79 3.76 -11.93 -4.73
C LEU A 79 3.49 -11.45 -3.30
N ASP A 80 3.09 -12.35 -2.40
CA ASP A 80 2.90 -12.04 -0.98
C ASP A 80 4.19 -11.56 -0.34
N GLU A 81 5.30 -12.26 -0.58
CA GLU A 81 6.59 -11.92 -0.01
C GLU A 81 7.20 -10.67 -0.67
N LEU A 82 7.03 -10.48 -1.99
CA LEU A 82 7.43 -9.25 -2.66
C LEU A 82 6.68 -8.03 -2.08
N SER A 83 5.39 -8.19 -1.80
CA SER A 83 4.57 -7.17 -1.14
C SER A 83 5.04 -6.89 0.28
N ALA A 84 5.33 -7.92 1.07
CA ALA A 84 5.86 -7.76 2.43
C ALA A 84 7.23 -7.07 2.42
N ASN A 85 8.11 -7.48 1.52
CA ASN A 85 9.43 -6.91 1.36
C ASN A 85 9.41 -5.45 0.91
N TYR A 86 8.50 -5.09 -0.02
CA TYR A 86 8.32 -3.71 -0.46
C TYR A 86 7.82 -2.80 0.67
N SER A 87 6.86 -3.29 1.46
CA SER A 87 6.29 -2.57 2.60
C SER A 87 7.17 -2.62 3.85
N SER A 88 8.30 -3.33 3.82
CA SER A 88 9.15 -3.48 5.00
C SER A 88 9.88 -2.17 5.32
N VAL A 89 9.47 -1.55 6.42
CA VAL A 89 10.05 -0.31 6.96
C VAL A 89 10.77 -0.53 8.29
N GLY A 90 11.23 -1.76 8.53
CA GLY A 90 11.90 -2.16 9.79
C GLY A 90 13.20 -1.42 10.09
N TYR A 91 13.71 -0.63 9.14
CA TYR A 91 14.86 0.26 9.34
C TYR A 91 14.50 1.58 10.03
N ILE A 92 13.20 1.89 10.24
CA ILE A 92 12.77 3.05 11.03
C ILE A 92 12.90 2.71 12.51
N SER A 93 13.84 3.36 13.19
CA SER A 93 14.16 3.10 14.60
C SER A 93 12.93 3.26 15.50
N GLY A 94 12.72 2.31 16.39
CA GLY A 94 11.63 2.34 17.37
C GLY A 94 10.22 2.05 16.84
N LEU A 95 9.99 2.12 15.51
CA LEU A 95 8.65 1.99 14.93
C LEU A 95 8.00 0.65 15.27
N ASN A 96 8.70 -0.46 15.01
CA ASN A 96 8.15 -1.80 15.25
C ASN A 96 7.83 -2.03 16.74
N SER A 97 8.72 -1.60 17.63
CA SER A 97 8.50 -1.69 19.08
C SER A 97 7.28 -0.87 19.50
N PHE A 98 7.14 0.35 19.01
CA PHE A 98 6.00 1.21 19.32
C PHE A 98 4.67 0.63 18.79
N LEU A 99 4.65 0.18 17.53
CA LEU A 99 3.44 -0.39 16.91
C LEU A 99 2.98 -1.66 17.63
N THR A 100 3.93 -2.53 18.00
CA THR A 100 3.62 -3.80 18.68
C THR A 100 3.21 -3.58 20.15
N ASN A 101 3.92 -2.71 20.87
CA ASN A 101 3.81 -2.65 22.33
C ASN A 101 2.91 -1.54 22.84
N ASP A 102 2.63 -0.50 22.07
CA ASP A 102 1.98 0.71 22.58
C ASP A 102 0.83 1.19 21.71
N PHE A 103 0.98 1.15 20.38
CA PHE A 103 0.00 1.72 19.46
C PHE A 103 -1.42 1.19 19.66
N GLY A 104 -1.57 -0.11 19.93
CA GLY A 104 -2.86 -0.76 20.13
C GLY A 104 -3.50 -0.59 21.51
N LYS A 105 -2.82 0.04 22.48
CA LYS A 105 -3.37 0.26 23.82
C LYS A 105 -4.45 1.35 23.84
N MET A 106 -5.31 1.36 24.85
CA MET A 106 -6.28 2.44 25.13
C MET A 106 -5.58 3.70 25.69
N ARG A 107 -4.69 4.27 24.89
CA ARG A 107 -3.95 5.52 25.16
C ARG A 107 -4.01 6.44 23.95
N ASN A 108 -4.12 7.73 24.19
CA ASN A 108 -4.09 8.72 23.11
C ASN A 108 -2.68 8.82 22.52
N HIS A 109 -2.59 8.89 21.19
CA HIS A 109 -1.32 9.11 20.50
C HIS A 109 -1.43 10.22 19.47
N ILE A 110 -0.39 11.04 19.41
CA ILE A 110 -0.12 12.00 18.34
C ILE A 110 1.22 11.60 17.74
N ILE A 111 1.23 11.19 16.48
CA ILE A 111 2.40 10.58 15.85
C ILE A 111 2.74 11.35 14.58
N PHE A 112 3.98 11.79 14.50
CA PHE A 112 4.56 12.46 13.34
C PHE A 112 5.53 11.51 12.64
N PHE A 113 5.20 11.11 11.41
CA PHE A 113 6.13 10.43 10.51
C PHE A 113 6.73 11.46 9.57
N ASN A 114 7.96 11.89 9.87
CA ASN A 114 8.66 12.92 9.12
C ASN A 114 9.66 12.32 8.13
N GLN A 115 10.02 13.12 7.13
CA GLN A 115 10.98 12.76 6.07
C GLN A 115 10.56 11.57 5.22
N ILE A 116 9.26 11.40 4.97
CA ILE A 116 8.75 10.36 4.06
C ILE A 116 9.06 10.75 2.61
N LYS A 117 10.20 10.27 2.10
CA LYS A 117 10.67 10.60 0.75
C LYS A 117 10.15 9.62 -0.30
N ASP A 118 10.07 8.35 0.06
CA ASP A 118 9.72 7.28 -0.87
C ASP A 118 8.29 6.78 -0.69
N ILE A 119 7.67 6.37 -1.80
CA ILE A 119 6.34 5.76 -1.82
C ILE A 119 6.28 4.54 -0.90
N HIS A 120 7.33 3.71 -0.90
CA HIS A 120 7.38 2.48 -0.10
C HIS A 120 7.40 2.76 1.42
N GLN A 121 7.96 3.91 1.85
CA GLN A 121 7.94 4.31 3.26
C GLN A 121 6.51 4.61 3.70
N TYR A 122 5.81 5.45 2.94
CA TYR A 122 4.40 5.74 3.19
C TYR A 122 3.55 4.47 3.20
N ALA A 123 3.64 3.68 2.12
CA ALA A 123 2.88 2.45 1.96
C ALA A 123 3.20 1.41 3.05
N GLY A 124 4.46 1.31 3.46
CA GLY A 124 4.89 0.42 4.53
C GLY A 124 4.34 0.82 5.89
N ILE A 125 4.47 2.09 6.27
CA ILE A 125 3.94 2.59 7.55
C ILE A 125 2.42 2.44 7.61
N ASP A 126 1.69 2.85 6.57
CA ASP A 126 0.22 2.72 6.52
C ASP A 126 -0.23 1.25 6.60
N ARG A 127 0.52 0.32 5.99
CA ARG A 127 0.26 -1.12 6.10
C ARG A 127 0.49 -1.68 7.49
N GLU A 128 1.60 -1.33 8.14
CA GLU A 128 1.92 -1.78 9.51
C GLU A 128 0.88 -1.24 10.51
N VAL A 129 0.53 0.04 10.40
CA VAL A 129 -0.54 0.68 11.19
C VAL A 129 -1.87 -0.04 11.00
N SER A 130 -2.26 -0.29 9.74
CA SER A 130 -3.51 -0.99 9.44
C SER A 130 -3.51 -2.43 9.94
N GLY A 131 -2.36 -3.13 9.85
CA GLY A 131 -2.17 -4.47 10.40
C GLY A 131 -2.42 -4.50 11.91
N ILE A 132 -1.82 -3.58 12.65
CA ILE A 132 -2.06 -3.47 14.09
C ILE A 132 -3.53 -3.13 14.38
N LEU A 133 -4.10 -2.11 13.72
CA LEU A 133 -5.51 -1.72 13.96
C LEU A 133 -6.50 -2.85 13.69
N SER A 134 -6.24 -3.69 12.68
CA SER A 134 -7.09 -4.85 12.37
C SER A 134 -6.99 -5.99 13.39
N SER A 135 -5.92 -6.05 14.19
CA SER A 135 -5.67 -7.14 15.14
C SER A 135 -6.07 -6.83 16.60
N ILE A 136 -6.39 -5.57 16.92
CA ILE A 136 -6.64 -5.12 18.31
C ILE A 136 -7.96 -5.68 18.88
N GLY A 137 -8.87 -6.23 18.07
CA GLY A 137 -10.13 -6.79 18.56
C GLY A 137 -11.07 -5.76 19.23
N LEU A 138 -10.84 -4.46 18.98
CA LEU A 138 -11.69 -3.35 19.44
C LEU A 138 -12.31 -2.64 18.23
N ASN A 139 -13.42 -1.92 18.44
CA ASN A 139 -13.97 -1.04 17.42
C ASN A 139 -12.98 0.08 17.05
N VAL A 140 -12.53 0.09 15.79
CA VAL A 140 -11.66 1.13 15.22
C VAL A 140 -12.46 1.99 14.24
N VAL A 141 -12.59 3.28 14.56
CA VAL A 141 -13.20 4.29 13.70
C VAL A 141 -12.11 5.04 12.93
N ILE A 142 -12.05 4.83 11.62
CA ILE A 142 -11.08 5.53 10.74
C ILE A 142 -11.70 6.81 10.17
N VAL A 143 -10.93 7.91 10.25
CA VAL A 143 -11.27 9.23 9.71
C VAL A 143 -10.08 9.78 8.91
N ASP A 144 -10.32 10.09 7.64
CA ASP A 144 -9.35 10.75 6.78
C ASP A 144 -9.53 12.27 6.89
N MET A 145 -8.47 12.95 7.34
CA MET A 145 -8.49 14.37 7.70
C MET A 145 -8.02 15.28 6.56
N ASN A 146 -7.57 14.73 5.43
CA ASN A 146 -6.97 15.50 4.34
C ASN A 146 -7.92 16.55 3.76
N ASP A 147 -9.09 16.13 3.28
CA ASP A 147 -10.06 17.06 2.68
C ASP A 147 -10.61 18.05 3.72
N TYR A 148 -10.75 17.62 4.98
CA TYR A 148 -11.26 18.47 6.05
C TYR A 148 -10.25 19.57 6.44
N LEU A 149 -8.99 19.23 6.69
CA LEU A 149 -7.97 20.20 7.12
C LEU A 149 -7.51 21.11 5.97
N ILE A 150 -7.51 20.62 4.72
CA ILE A 150 -7.00 21.36 3.56
C ILE A 150 -8.11 22.15 2.86
N LYS A 151 -9.25 21.50 2.60
CA LYS A 151 -10.33 22.10 1.81
C LYS A 151 -11.47 22.62 2.68
N GLY A 152 -11.52 22.24 3.95
CA GLY A 152 -12.67 22.52 4.82
C GLY A 152 -13.91 21.75 4.40
N ILE A 153 -13.76 20.78 3.48
CA ILE A 153 -14.87 20.04 2.89
C ILE A 153 -15.03 18.73 3.63
N PHE A 154 -16.25 18.47 4.08
CA PHE A 154 -16.68 17.13 4.42
C PHE A 154 -17.10 16.38 3.14
N PRO A 155 -16.72 15.11 2.91
CA PRO A 155 -17.28 14.35 1.81
C PRO A 155 -18.79 14.20 1.99
N LEU A 156 -19.56 15.07 1.32
CA LEU A 156 -21.02 15.22 1.36
C LEU A 156 -21.77 13.91 1.07
N ASP A 157 -21.16 13.02 0.29
CA ASP A 157 -21.76 11.74 -0.11
C ASP A 157 -21.93 10.80 1.09
N LYS A 158 -21.04 10.91 2.09
CA LYS A 158 -21.16 10.19 3.37
C LYS A 158 -22.21 10.83 4.29
N LEU A 159 -22.47 12.13 4.16
CA LEU A 159 -23.46 12.88 4.95
C LEU A 159 -24.89 12.68 4.40
N ARG A 160 -25.07 12.67 3.07
CA ARG A 160 -26.38 12.50 2.41
C ARG A 160 -26.89 11.06 2.44
N ALA A 161 -26.02 10.06 2.28
CA ALA A 161 -26.39 8.66 2.51
C ALA A 161 -26.85 8.42 3.97
N TYR A 162 -26.35 9.24 4.88
CA TYR A 162 -26.53 9.16 6.33
C TYR A 162 -27.76 9.90 6.86
N ILE A 163 -28.21 10.98 6.20
CA ILE A 163 -29.51 11.60 6.50
C ILE A 163 -30.67 10.66 6.13
N LYS A 164 -30.53 9.84 5.08
CA LYS A 164 -31.60 8.94 4.60
C LYS A 164 -31.90 7.74 5.50
N THR A 165 -30.98 7.30 6.36
CA THR A 165 -31.19 6.14 7.25
C THR A 165 -31.90 6.49 8.58
N ASN A 166 -32.16 7.77 8.85
CA ASN A 166 -32.60 8.29 10.15
C ASN A 166 -34.11 8.27 10.42
N GLY A 167 -34.84 7.29 9.88
CA GLY A 167 -36.24 7.15 10.22
C GLY A 167 -36.53 6.84 11.71
N LYS A 168 -35.61 6.26 12.49
CA LYS A 168 -36.03 5.55 13.74
C LYS A 168 -35.05 5.41 14.93
N ARG A 169 -33.98 6.19 15.10
CA ARG A 169 -33.15 6.07 16.34
C ARG A 169 -32.78 7.41 16.96
N GLN A 170 -33.54 7.80 17.98
CA GLN A 170 -33.17 8.87 18.92
C GLN A 170 -32.06 8.35 19.84
N PHE A 171 -30.90 9.02 19.84
CA PHE A 171 -29.84 8.77 20.80
C PHE A 171 -30.10 9.60 22.06
N THR A 172 -30.36 8.94 23.19
CA THR A 172 -30.27 9.53 24.53
C THR A 172 -28.88 9.24 25.09
N ALA A 173 -27.86 9.94 24.58
CA ALA A 173 -26.58 10.01 25.26
C ALA A 173 -26.55 11.33 26.04
N HIS A 174 -26.59 11.26 27.38
CA HIS A 174 -26.27 12.40 28.26
C HIS A 174 -24.76 12.67 28.20
N LEU A 175 -24.29 13.12 27.03
CA LEU A 175 -23.00 13.78 26.92
C LEU A 175 -23.30 15.27 27.02
N ASP A 176 -23.06 15.81 28.21
CA ASP A 176 -23.31 17.20 28.55
C ASP A 176 -22.26 18.11 27.89
N PHE A 177 -22.26 18.13 26.55
CA PHE A 177 -21.53 19.10 25.76
C PHE A 177 -22.29 20.42 25.89
N LYS A 178 -21.86 21.27 26.83
CA LYS A 178 -22.32 22.66 26.91
C LYS A 178 -21.87 23.42 25.64
N VAL A 179 -22.62 23.26 24.56
CA VAL A 179 -22.44 24.00 23.32
C VAL A 179 -23.80 24.59 22.97
N ASN A 180 -23.92 25.90 23.14
CA ASN A 180 -25.13 26.66 22.83
C ASN A 180 -25.48 26.47 21.36
N GLY A 181 -26.60 25.80 21.10
CA GLY A 181 -27.04 25.39 19.77
C GLY A 181 -27.60 26.54 18.94
N ASN A 182 -26.74 27.45 18.49
CA ASN A 182 -27.08 28.37 17.40
C ASN A 182 -25.93 28.45 16.39
N THR A 183 -26.30 28.20 15.13
CA THR A 183 -25.54 28.24 13.86
C THR A 183 -24.96 26.91 13.38
N LEU A 184 -25.02 26.74 12.06
CA LEU A 184 -24.37 25.69 11.25
C LEU A 184 -22.86 25.67 11.56
N ASP A 185 -22.48 24.97 12.62
CA ASP A 185 -21.13 24.87 13.10
C ASP A 185 -20.58 23.52 12.66
N ASP A 186 -19.73 23.51 11.62
CA ASP A 186 -19.04 22.31 11.11
C ASP A 186 -18.31 21.52 12.23
N THR A 187 -17.97 22.19 13.35
CA THR A 187 -17.45 21.59 14.59
C THR A 187 -18.35 20.47 15.11
N PHE A 188 -19.65 20.69 15.00
CA PHE A 188 -20.66 19.73 15.41
C PHE A 188 -20.73 18.55 14.43
N ASP A 189 -20.45 18.76 13.14
CA ASP A 189 -20.57 17.70 12.12
C ASP A 189 -19.50 16.63 12.25
N LEU A 190 -18.22 17.00 12.48
CA LEU A 190 -17.16 16.01 12.70
C LEU A 190 -17.35 15.28 14.03
N MET A 191 -17.68 16.00 15.11
CA MET A 191 -17.93 15.40 16.42
C MET A 191 -19.14 14.46 16.40
N MET A 192 -20.26 14.86 15.78
CA MET A 192 -21.46 14.03 15.69
C MET A 192 -21.25 12.80 14.83
N MET A 193 -20.47 12.90 13.75
CA MET A 193 -20.09 11.72 12.96
C MET A 193 -19.31 10.73 13.81
N LEU A 194 -18.32 11.20 14.59
CA LEU A 194 -17.51 10.36 15.47
C LEU A 194 -18.38 9.65 16.50
N MET A 195 -19.16 10.40 17.28
CA MET A 195 -19.99 9.83 18.34
C MET A 195 -21.03 8.84 17.83
N ARG A 196 -21.55 9.04 16.61
CA ARG A 196 -22.48 8.09 15.99
C ARG A 196 -21.79 6.84 15.44
N LYS A 197 -20.57 6.93 14.89
CA LYS A 197 -19.79 5.74 14.49
C LYS A 197 -19.39 4.89 15.70
N ILE A 198 -19.07 5.55 16.81
CA ILE A 198 -18.83 4.92 18.11
C ILE A 198 -20.10 4.22 18.59
N GLY A 199 -21.24 4.94 18.61
CA GLY A 199 -22.53 4.42 19.05
C GLY A 199 -23.20 3.37 18.13
N GLN A 200 -22.58 2.98 17.03
CA GLN A 200 -23.07 1.90 16.15
C GLN A 200 -22.65 0.50 16.64
N THR A 201 -21.69 0.40 17.55
CA THR A 201 -21.19 -0.87 18.09
C THR A 201 -21.59 -1.04 19.55
N LEU A 202 -21.67 -2.28 20.00
CA LEU A 202 -21.91 -2.62 21.42
C LEU A 202 -20.63 -2.56 22.26
N ASP A 203 -19.49 -2.34 21.62
CA ASP A 203 -18.19 -2.26 22.29
C ASP A 203 -18.15 -1.09 23.27
N VAL A 204 -17.57 -1.33 24.44
CA VAL A 204 -17.40 -0.30 25.48
C VAL A 204 -16.25 0.64 25.13
N ASN A 205 -15.18 0.09 24.55
CA ASN A 205 -13.94 0.81 24.25
C ASN A 205 -13.77 1.02 22.75
N HIS A 206 -13.35 2.23 22.35
CA HIS A 206 -13.20 2.60 20.95
C HIS A 206 -11.85 3.25 20.67
N ILE A 207 -11.30 2.95 19.51
CA ILE A 207 -10.13 3.65 18.97
C ILE A 207 -10.56 4.52 17.79
N VAL A 208 -10.32 5.83 17.87
CA VAL A 208 -10.54 6.75 16.76
C VAL A 208 -9.23 7.06 16.05
N TYR A 209 -9.04 6.51 14.86
CA TYR A 209 -7.86 6.72 14.04
C TYR A 209 -8.06 7.88 13.07
N PHE A 210 -7.35 8.98 13.29
CA PHE A 210 -7.28 10.14 12.42
C PHE A 210 -6.02 10.08 11.56
N ARG A 211 -6.18 10.08 10.24
CA ARG A 211 -5.07 10.10 9.28
C ARG A 211 -5.00 11.45 8.56
N PHE A 212 -3.84 12.08 8.56
CA PHE A 212 -3.56 13.27 7.75
C PHE A 212 -2.23 13.09 6.99
N GLU A 213 -2.21 13.37 5.68
CA GLU A 213 -1.04 13.15 4.83
C GLU A 213 -0.64 14.44 4.09
N GLN A 214 0.62 14.85 4.24
CA GLN A 214 1.21 15.94 3.48
C GLN A 214 2.61 15.55 2.97
N LEU A 215 2.60 14.69 1.95
CA LEU A 215 3.80 14.09 1.34
C LEU A 215 4.47 14.99 0.28
N ASP A 216 3.81 16.08 -0.10
CA ASP A 216 4.38 17.09 -0.99
C ASP A 216 5.20 18.11 -0.20
N GLU A 217 6.50 18.10 -0.47
CA GLU A 217 7.48 18.99 0.15
C GLU A 217 7.32 20.43 -0.32
N SER A 218 6.84 20.62 -1.57
CA SER A 218 6.69 21.95 -2.18
C SER A 218 5.44 22.70 -1.73
N SER A 219 4.54 22.01 -1.04
CA SER A 219 3.30 22.60 -0.54
C SER A 219 3.58 23.71 0.49
N PRO A 220 2.93 24.88 0.39
CA PRO A 220 3.15 25.97 1.33
C PRO A 220 2.58 25.62 2.72
N SER A 221 3.06 26.29 3.77
CA SER A 221 2.62 26.04 5.15
C SER A 221 1.16 26.43 5.40
N ASN A 222 0.59 27.32 4.57
CA ASN A 222 -0.79 27.79 4.65
C ASN A 222 -1.80 26.83 4.00
N VAL A 223 -1.39 25.61 3.62
CA VAL A 223 -2.30 24.60 3.06
C VAL A 223 -3.37 24.15 4.07
N ILE A 224 -3.10 24.25 5.37
CA ILE A 224 -4.08 23.93 6.41
C ILE A 224 -4.95 25.17 6.71
N ILE A 225 -6.27 25.01 6.67
CA ILE A 225 -7.20 26.05 7.07
C ILE A 225 -7.14 26.23 8.61
N PRO A 226 -6.76 27.41 9.13
CA PRO A 226 -6.54 27.59 10.57
C PRO A 226 -7.79 27.32 11.42
N LEU A 227 -8.97 27.72 10.94
CA LEU A 227 -10.24 27.46 11.61
C LEU A 227 -10.49 25.96 11.80
N LYS A 228 -10.21 25.15 10.77
CA LYS A 228 -10.38 23.68 10.81
C LYS A 228 -9.35 23.00 11.69
N LEU A 229 -8.14 23.55 11.77
CA LEU A 229 -7.14 23.08 12.73
C LEU A 229 -7.58 23.34 14.18
N MET A 230 -8.06 24.54 14.49
CA MET A 230 -8.60 24.86 15.83
C MET A 230 -9.78 23.97 16.20
N GLU A 231 -10.68 23.73 15.25
CA GLU A 231 -11.82 22.82 15.39
C GLU A 231 -11.35 21.39 15.73
N PHE A 232 -10.40 20.87 14.96
CA PHE A 232 -9.83 19.55 15.19
C PHE A 232 -9.13 19.44 16.55
N MET A 233 -8.38 20.46 16.98
CA MET A 233 -7.74 20.49 18.30
C MET A 233 -8.77 20.45 19.43
N LYS A 234 -9.89 21.16 19.32
CA LYS A 234 -11.00 21.09 20.29
C LYS A 234 -11.61 19.70 20.36
N ILE A 235 -11.75 19.02 19.22
CA ILE A 235 -12.25 17.64 19.15
C ILE A 235 -11.29 16.69 19.89
N LEU A 236 -9.99 16.73 19.56
CA LEU A 236 -8.98 15.92 20.26
C LEU A 236 -8.95 16.23 21.77
N SER A 237 -9.09 17.50 22.15
CA SER A 237 -9.13 17.94 23.55
C SER A 237 -10.37 17.44 24.31
N SER A 238 -11.47 17.20 23.59
CA SER A 238 -12.67 16.59 24.15
C SER A 238 -12.52 15.08 24.27
N LEU A 239 -11.99 14.42 23.23
CA LEU A 239 -11.77 12.97 23.22
C LEU A 239 -10.79 12.52 24.31
N GLN A 240 -9.72 13.28 24.59
CA GLN A 240 -8.78 12.92 25.67
C GLN A 240 -9.40 12.85 27.07
N LYS A 241 -10.59 13.44 27.28
CA LYS A 241 -11.29 13.43 28.57
C LYS A 241 -12.24 12.24 28.73
N ILE A 242 -12.48 11.47 27.67
CA ILE A 242 -13.40 10.34 27.66
C ILE A 242 -12.60 9.06 27.87
N GLU A 243 -12.75 8.42 29.03
CA GLU A 243 -11.95 7.26 29.44
C GLU A 243 -12.01 6.09 28.45
N ASN A 244 -13.19 5.84 27.88
CA ASN A 244 -13.44 4.70 27.00
C ASN A 244 -13.09 4.96 25.52
N ILE A 245 -12.53 6.14 25.18
CA ILE A 245 -12.15 6.48 23.82
C ILE A 245 -10.67 6.85 23.79
N ALA A 246 -9.90 6.14 22.96
CA ALA A 246 -8.53 6.51 22.65
C ALA A 246 -8.45 7.04 21.21
N PHE A 247 -7.86 8.21 21.00
CA PHE A 247 -7.56 8.68 19.64
C PHE A 247 -6.14 8.34 19.22
N LYS A 248 -5.95 8.11 17.93
CA LYS A 248 -4.66 7.91 17.26
C LYS A 248 -4.58 8.91 16.12
N PHE A 249 -3.89 10.02 16.30
CA PHE A 249 -3.64 10.97 15.22
C PHE A 249 -2.29 10.69 14.58
N LEU A 250 -2.29 10.30 13.31
CA LEU A 250 -1.07 10.04 12.54
C LEU A 250 -0.96 11.07 11.43
N PHE A 251 0.17 11.78 11.44
CA PHE A 251 0.54 12.73 10.43
C PHE A 251 1.74 12.21 9.62
N TYR A 252 1.54 12.06 8.31
CA TYR A 252 2.53 11.58 7.35
C TYR A 252 3.08 12.75 6.57
N SER A 253 4.38 13.06 6.68
CA SER A 253 4.92 14.30 6.13
C SER A 253 6.28 14.14 5.46
N ASN A 254 6.43 14.85 4.34
CA ASN A 254 7.73 15.27 3.82
C ASN A 254 7.91 16.79 3.90
N ASN A 255 6.99 17.49 4.58
CA ASN A 255 6.95 18.93 4.68
C ASN A 255 7.24 19.37 6.12
N ASN A 256 8.45 19.87 6.35
CA ASN A 256 8.89 20.29 7.68
C ASN A 256 8.10 21.49 8.21
N ASN A 257 7.66 22.41 7.34
CA ASN A 257 6.92 23.60 7.77
C ASN A 257 5.55 23.22 8.32
N VAL A 258 4.81 22.36 7.59
CA VAL A 258 3.50 21.85 8.05
C VAL A 258 3.66 20.99 9.30
N SER A 259 4.70 20.13 9.36
CA SER A 259 4.99 19.33 10.56
C SER A 259 5.27 20.20 11.78
N THR A 260 6.05 21.27 11.63
CA THR A 260 6.43 22.15 12.74
C THR A 260 5.21 22.95 13.23
N LEU A 261 4.39 23.45 12.29
CA LEU A 261 3.14 24.13 12.60
C LEU A 261 2.21 23.24 13.44
N LEU A 262 1.92 22.03 12.94
CA LEU A 262 1.04 21.08 13.64
C LEU A 262 1.60 20.65 14.99
N SER A 263 2.90 20.34 15.07
CA SER A 263 3.53 19.93 16.32
C SER A 263 3.45 21.02 17.39
N THR A 264 3.74 22.27 17.00
CA THR A 264 3.66 23.43 17.91
C THR A 264 2.22 23.68 18.38
N ALA A 265 1.26 23.64 17.46
CA ALA A 265 -0.15 23.87 17.78
C ALA A 265 -0.71 22.78 18.72
N LEU A 266 -0.47 21.51 18.41
CA LEU A 266 -0.97 20.39 19.20
C LEU A 266 -0.32 20.32 20.58
N LYS A 267 1.00 20.56 20.68
CA LYS A 267 1.72 20.57 21.96
C LYS A 267 1.21 21.68 22.91
N LYS A 268 0.71 22.78 22.36
CA LYS A 268 0.17 23.89 23.16
C LYS A 268 -1.22 23.59 23.73
N GLU A 269 -2.06 22.88 22.99
CA GLU A 269 -3.49 22.72 23.31
C GLU A 269 -3.86 21.35 23.93
N LEU A 270 -3.01 20.33 23.79
CA LEU A 270 -3.30 18.96 24.22
C LEU A 270 -2.32 18.47 25.30
N ASN A 271 -2.82 17.65 26.22
CA ASN A 271 -1.98 17.00 27.24
C ASN A 271 -1.22 15.79 26.69
N THR A 272 -1.64 15.27 25.53
CA THR A 272 -0.99 14.14 24.86
C THR A 272 0.26 14.63 24.14
N GLU A 273 1.44 14.14 24.55
CA GLU A 273 2.70 14.54 23.93
C GLU A 273 2.87 13.96 22.51
N PRO A 274 3.36 14.75 21.53
CA PRO A 274 3.71 14.24 20.21
C PRO A 274 4.91 13.28 20.21
N ILE A 275 4.75 12.15 19.54
CA ILE A 275 5.82 11.19 19.22
C ILE A 275 6.30 11.46 17.80
N VAL A 276 7.61 11.57 17.59
CA VAL A 276 8.18 11.86 16.27
C VAL A 276 9.05 10.69 15.80
N PHE A 277 8.66 10.08 14.68
CA PHE A 277 9.46 9.13 13.93
C PHE A 277 10.10 9.84 12.73
N GLN A 278 11.43 9.85 12.69
CA GLN A 278 12.18 10.35 11.54
C GLN A 278 12.47 9.17 10.59
N CYS A 279 11.95 9.23 9.37
CA CYS A 279 12.30 8.24 8.34
C CYS A 279 13.76 8.48 7.93
N PRO A 280 14.65 7.48 8.06
CA PRO A 280 16.06 7.69 7.75
C PRO A 280 16.25 7.88 6.25
N ILE A 281 17.15 8.80 5.89
CA ILE A 281 17.61 8.96 4.51
C ILE A 281 18.62 7.86 4.23
N LEU A 282 18.24 6.90 3.40
CA LEU A 282 19.12 5.80 3.01
C LEU A 282 20.20 6.31 2.05
N THR A 283 21.44 5.89 2.29
CA THR A 283 22.53 6.10 1.33
C THR A 283 22.29 5.29 0.05
N PRO A 284 22.88 5.67 -1.11
CA PRO A 284 22.73 4.88 -2.35
C PRO A 284 23.11 3.40 -2.17
N TYR A 285 24.14 3.12 -1.36
CA TYR A 285 24.53 1.75 -1.02
C TYR A 285 23.44 1.01 -0.24
N GLN A 286 22.85 1.64 0.78
CA GLN A 286 21.74 1.06 1.55
C GLN A 286 20.52 0.82 0.66
N VAL A 287 20.16 1.78 -0.21
CA VAL A 287 19.08 1.61 -1.18
C VAL A 287 19.30 0.37 -2.03
N GLN A 288 20.51 0.20 -2.59
CA GLN A 288 20.85 -0.98 -3.39
C GLN A 288 20.75 -2.29 -2.59
N GLU A 289 21.23 -2.31 -1.34
CA GLU A 289 21.09 -3.49 -0.49
C GLU A 289 19.62 -3.83 -0.19
N HIS A 290 18.78 -2.83 0.07
CA HIS A 290 17.34 -3.04 0.29
C HIS A 290 16.61 -3.49 -0.98
N LEU A 291 16.93 -2.93 -2.15
CA LEU A 291 16.38 -3.40 -3.43
C LEU A 291 16.75 -4.87 -3.71
N LYS A 292 17.98 -5.28 -3.40
CA LYS A 292 18.40 -6.68 -3.55
C LYS A 292 17.68 -7.60 -2.58
N LYS A 293 17.45 -7.17 -1.34
CA LYS A 293 16.66 -7.91 -0.36
C LYS A 293 15.21 -8.05 -0.82
N MET A 294 14.67 -7.02 -1.47
CA MET A 294 13.27 -6.96 -1.85
C MET A 294 12.83 -8.10 -2.77
N ILE A 295 13.70 -8.50 -3.70
CA ILE A 295 13.43 -9.56 -4.70
C ILE A 295 13.97 -10.94 -4.28
N LYS A 296 14.43 -11.09 -3.04
CA LYS A 296 14.83 -12.38 -2.45
C LYS A 296 13.70 -12.90 -1.57
N PHE A 297 13.32 -14.15 -1.81
CA PHE A 297 12.19 -14.78 -1.12
C PHE A 297 12.71 -15.79 -0.09
N THR A 298 12.14 -15.80 1.10
CA THR A 298 12.61 -16.48 2.31
C THR A 298 11.50 -17.19 3.08
N SER A 299 10.23 -16.96 2.73
CA SER A 299 9.07 -17.41 3.51
C SER A 299 8.93 -18.94 3.61
N TYR A 300 9.54 -19.69 2.70
CA TYR A 300 9.47 -21.16 2.66
C TYR A 300 10.86 -21.76 2.41
N PRO A 301 11.75 -21.79 3.43
CA PRO A 301 13.14 -22.17 3.25
C PRO A 301 13.32 -23.63 2.82
N GLU A 302 12.33 -24.49 3.02
CA GLU A 302 12.34 -25.90 2.58
C GLU A 302 12.00 -26.08 1.09
N ASN A 303 11.49 -25.04 0.42
CA ASN A 303 11.14 -25.11 -1.00
C ASN A 303 12.39 -25.04 -1.90
N GLU A 304 12.71 -26.15 -2.57
CA GLU A 304 13.86 -26.27 -3.47
C GLU A 304 13.84 -25.26 -4.63
N LEU A 305 12.67 -24.90 -5.16
CA LEU A 305 12.58 -23.90 -6.24
C LEU A 305 12.87 -22.50 -5.73
N LEU A 306 12.43 -22.15 -4.52
CA LEU A 306 12.75 -20.87 -3.89
C LEU A 306 14.26 -20.75 -3.60
N ARG A 307 14.89 -21.84 -3.14
CA ARG A 307 16.37 -21.90 -3.04
C ARG A 307 17.03 -21.70 -4.41
N SER A 308 16.54 -22.41 -5.44
CA SER A 308 17.04 -22.29 -6.81
C SER A 308 16.88 -20.87 -7.37
N TYR A 309 15.74 -20.22 -7.10
CA TYR A 309 15.46 -18.84 -7.48
C TYR A 309 16.44 -17.87 -6.82
N ASN A 310 16.66 -17.98 -5.50
CA ASN A 310 17.58 -17.08 -4.79
C ASN A 310 19.03 -17.22 -5.25
N VAL A 311 19.49 -18.46 -5.50
CA VAL A 311 20.83 -18.72 -6.07
C VAL A 311 20.95 -18.09 -7.45
N PHE A 312 19.92 -18.24 -8.28
CA PHE A 312 19.84 -17.61 -9.60
C PHE A 312 19.88 -16.08 -9.52
N ILE A 313 19.03 -15.45 -8.69
CA ILE A 313 19.02 -13.99 -8.49
C ILE A 313 20.39 -13.48 -8.05
N ARG A 314 21.04 -14.17 -7.09
CA ARG A 314 22.40 -13.82 -6.64
C ARG A 314 23.41 -13.90 -7.78
N SER A 315 23.36 -14.95 -8.60
CA SER A 315 24.24 -15.11 -9.77
C SER A 315 24.02 -13.99 -10.79
N GLN A 316 22.77 -13.67 -11.11
CA GLN A 316 22.42 -12.59 -12.04
C GLN A 316 22.91 -11.23 -11.53
N LEU A 317 22.70 -10.89 -10.25
CA LEU A 317 23.17 -9.63 -9.67
C LEU A 317 24.69 -9.49 -9.67
N ASN A 318 25.44 -10.60 -9.52
CA ASN A 318 26.90 -10.59 -9.53
C ASN A 318 27.50 -10.50 -10.94
N ALA A 319 26.76 -10.98 -11.95
CA ALA A 319 27.18 -10.92 -13.34
C ALA A 319 26.92 -9.52 -13.92
N ARG A 320 27.97 -8.67 -13.98
CA ARG A 320 27.89 -7.26 -14.42
C ARG A 320 27.13 -7.02 -15.74
N ASN A 321 27.17 -7.98 -16.66
CA ASN A 321 26.54 -7.88 -17.97
C ASN A 321 25.11 -8.43 -18.04
N SER A 322 24.61 -9.02 -16.95
CA SER A 322 23.24 -9.51 -16.88
C SER A 322 22.23 -8.37 -16.99
N ASN A 323 21.05 -8.70 -17.48
CA ASN A 323 19.95 -7.76 -17.57
C ASN A 323 19.50 -7.27 -16.19
N LEU A 324 19.49 -8.15 -15.17
CA LEU A 324 19.17 -7.79 -13.80
C LEU A 324 20.18 -6.79 -13.21
N ALA A 325 21.49 -7.01 -13.38
CA ALA A 325 22.51 -6.09 -12.88
C ALA A 325 22.45 -4.72 -13.58
N LYS A 326 22.23 -4.72 -14.90
CA LYS A 326 22.01 -3.49 -15.68
C LYS A 326 20.76 -2.74 -15.23
N PHE A 327 19.68 -3.45 -14.93
CA PHE A 327 18.46 -2.85 -14.40
C PHE A 327 18.69 -2.25 -13.01
N PHE A 328 19.41 -2.93 -12.12
CA PHE A 328 19.78 -2.38 -10.81
C PHE A 328 20.65 -1.12 -10.91
N LYS A 329 21.56 -1.07 -11.88
CA LYS A 329 22.35 0.14 -12.16
C LYS A 329 21.48 1.32 -12.62
N LEU A 330 20.42 1.06 -13.38
CA LEU A 330 19.44 2.10 -13.73
C LEU A 330 18.73 2.65 -12.48
N LEU A 331 18.42 1.79 -11.51
CA LEU A 331 17.72 2.18 -10.29
C LEU A 331 18.54 3.12 -9.39
N GLU A 332 19.88 3.14 -9.50
CA GLU A 332 20.74 4.04 -8.70
C GLU A 332 20.40 5.53 -8.91
N GLY A 333 19.97 5.91 -10.11
CA GLY A 333 19.60 7.29 -10.44
C GLY A 333 18.09 7.51 -10.62
N PHE A 334 17.25 6.52 -10.32
CA PHE A 334 15.81 6.61 -10.55
C PHE A 334 15.08 7.19 -9.34
N PRO A 335 14.12 8.13 -9.49
CA PRO A 335 13.46 8.80 -8.35
C PRO A 335 12.67 7.89 -7.40
N HIS A 336 12.13 6.77 -7.91
CA HIS A 336 11.28 5.85 -7.13
C HIS A 336 11.73 4.40 -7.34
N PRO A 337 12.94 4.03 -6.90
CA PRO A 337 13.57 2.78 -7.32
C PRO A 337 12.86 1.54 -6.76
N PHE A 338 12.37 1.63 -5.52
CA PHE A 338 11.58 0.56 -4.88
C PHE A 338 10.28 0.28 -5.64
N THR A 339 9.50 1.33 -5.94
CA THR A 339 8.22 1.18 -6.63
C THR A 339 8.40 0.71 -8.07
N TYR A 340 9.43 1.19 -8.75
CA TYR A 340 9.70 0.74 -10.11
C TYR A 340 10.09 -0.74 -10.13
N LEU A 341 11.00 -1.16 -9.25
CA LEU A 341 11.36 -2.57 -9.09
C LEU A 341 10.15 -3.44 -8.72
N PHE A 342 9.31 -2.97 -7.79
CA PHE A 342 8.09 -3.66 -7.35
C PHE A 342 7.14 -3.92 -8.52
N ASN A 343 6.84 -2.88 -9.30
CA ASN A 343 5.92 -2.99 -10.43
C ASN A 343 6.46 -3.93 -11.50
N VAL A 344 7.75 -3.84 -11.83
CA VAL A 344 8.39 -4.70 -12.83
C VAL A 344 8.42 -6.15 -12.38
N PHE A 345 8.81 -6.44 -11.14
CA PHE A 345 8.83 -7.82 -10.64
C PHE A 345 7.41 -8.40 -10.47
N THR A 346 6.44 -7.57 -10.10
CA THR A 346 5.03 -7.98 -10.08
C THR A 346 4.56 -8.37 -11.48
N GLU A 347 4.87 -7.56 -12.49
CA GLU A 347 4.51 -7.84 -13.88
C GLU A 347 5.19 -9.13 -14.39
N ILE A 348 6.48 -9.33 -14.10
CA ILE A 348 7.21 -10.55 -14.44
C ILE A 348 6.58 -11.79 -13.80
N LEU A 349 6.27 -11.74 -12.50
CA LEU A 349 5.64 -12.85 -11.77
C LEU A 349 4.24 -13.17 -12.32
N VAL A 350 3.45 -12.15 -12.66
CA VAL A 350 2.09 -12.34 -13.17
C VAL A 350 2.08 -12.83 -14.62
N GLN A 351 2.98 -12.34 -15.47
CA GLN A 351 3.03 -12.71 -16.89
C GLN A 351 3.60 -14.11 -17.13
N SER A 352 4.52 -14.56 -16.28
CA SER A 352 5.08 -15.90 -16.36
C SER A 352 4.00 -16.95 -16.11
N LYS A 353 4.01 -18.04 -16.87
CA LYS A 353 3.09 -19.18 -16.69
C LYS A 353 3.76 -20.37 -16.05
N THR A 354 5.09 -20.42 -16.07
CA THR A 354 5.92 -21.49 -15.51
C THR A 354 7.13 -20.90 -14.80
N PHE A 355 7.79 -21.70 -13.97
CA PHE A 355 8.98 -21.26 -13.26
C PHE A 355 10.16 -21.02 -14.21
N ASP A 356 10.33 -21.83 -15.26
CA ASP A 356 11.38 -21.59 -16.26
C ASP A 356 11.12 -20.31 -17.07
N GLU A 357 9.85 -19.97 -17.35
CA GLU A 357 9.50 -18.71 -17.99
C GLU A 357 9.82 -17.51 -17.10
N LEU A 358 9.59 -17.60 -15.78
CA LEU A 358 10.02 -16.57 -14.83
C LEU A 358 11.54 -16.33 -14.90
N LEU A 359 12.34 -17.40 -14.91
CA LEU A 359 13.79 -17.27 -15.02
C LEU A 359 14.22 -16.67 -16.37
N ASP A 360 13.59 -17.08 -17.48
CA ASP A 360 13.82 -16.51 -18.82
C ASP A 360 13.50 -15.01 -18.86
N MET A 361 12.36 -14.62 -18.28
CA MET A 361 11.95 -13.22 -18.22
C MET A 361 12.98 -12.36 -17.49
N ILE A 362 13.53 -12.86 -16.37
CA ILE A 362 14.58 -12.15 -15.61
C ILE A 362 15.90 -12.11 -16.39
N THR A 363 16.32 -13.22 -17.02
CA THR A 363 17.60 -13.28 -17.75
C THR A 363 17.56 -12.45 -19.04
N ASN A 364 16.49 -12.58 -19.83
CA ASN A 364 16.48 -12.15 -21.23
C ASN A 364 15.54 -10.98 -21.51
N ARG A 365 14.48 -10.79 -20.71
CA ARG A 365 13.45 -9.77 -21.00
C ARG A 365 13.49 -8.55 -20.07
N LEU A 366 14.09 -8.65 -18.89
CA LEU A 366 14.17 -7.56 -17.93
C LEU A 366 15.05 -6.40 -18.43
N THR A 367 14.44 -5.45 -19.12
CA THR A 367 15.10 -4.24 -19.60
C THR A 367 14.17 -3.05 -19.48
N ALA A 368 14.74 -1.84 -19.36
CA ALA A 368 13.96 -0.60 -19.33
C ALA A 368 13.18 -0.32 -20.64
N ARG A 369 13.53 -1.02 -21.73
CA ARG A 369 12.78 -0.96 -22.99
C ARG A 369 11.50 -1.78 -22.91
N ASN A 370 11.58 -2.98 -22.34
CA ASN A 370 10.45 -3.90 -22.23
C ASN A 370 9.51 -3.52 -21.09
N TYR A 371 10.07 -3.01 -19.98
CA TYR A 371 9.34 -2.52 -18.82
C TYR A 371 9.62 -1.04 -18.58
N PRO A 372 9.15 -0.13 -19.45
CA PRO A 372 9.49 1.27 -19.33
C PRO A 372 8.75 1.91 -18.14
N HIS A 373 9.46 2.74 -17.36
CA HIS A 373 8.89 3.42 -16.19
C HIS A 373 7.58 4.17 -16.47
N ARG A 374 7.42 4.75 -17.67
CA ARG A 374 6.20 5.45 -18.11
C ARG A 374 4.94 4.58 -18.14
N SER A 375 5.08 3.26 -18.08
CA SER A 375 3.95 2.32 -17.97
C SER A 375 3.33 2.31 -16.58
N TYR A 376 4.00 2.89 -15.58
CA TYR A 376 3.60 2.87 -14.19
C TYR A 376 3.26 4.26 -13.67
N ASN A 377 2.29 4.31 -12.77
CA ASN A 377 1.96 5.51 -12.03
C ASN A 377 2.76 5.54 -10.72
N PHE A 378 3.46 6.65 -10.46
CA PHE A 378 4.26 6.84 -9.25
C PHE A 378 3.59 7.85 -8.31
N LYS A 379 2.35 7.56 -7.91
CA LYS A 379 1.63 8.40 -6.94
C LYS A 379 2.27 8.26 -5.56
N LYS A 380 2.64 9.38 -4.95
CA LYS A 380 3.29 9.40 -3.61
C LYS A 380 2.45 8.74 -2.52
N ASN A 381 1.13 8.88 -2.57
CA ASN A 381 0.19 8.31 -1.62
C ASN A 381 -0.37 6.94 -2.06
N GLN A 382 0.32 6.23 -2.95
CA GLN A 382 -0.10 4.89 -3.34
C GLN A 382 0.06 3.93 -2.15
N ARG A 383 -0.98 3.10 -1.94
CA ARG A 383 -1.03 2.07 -0.89
C ARG A 383 -1.17 0.71 -1.54
N LEU A 384 -0.61 -0.31 -0.89
CA LEU A 384 -0.89 -1.69 -1.27
C LEU A 384 -2.19 -2.16 -0.59
N PRO A 385 -2.93 -3.09 -1.21
CA PRO A 385 -4.07 -3.73 -0.57
C PRO A 385 -3.68 -4.39 0.76
N LEU A 386 -4.61 -4.42 1.70
CA LEU A 386 -4.45 -5.18 2.93
C LEU A 386 -4.40 -6.68 2.61
N LYS A 387 -3.63 -7.43 3.42
CA LYS A 387 -3.61 -8.89 3.32
C LYS A 387 -4.99 -9.42 3.70
N VAL A 388 -5.66 -10.12 2.80
CA VAL A 388 -6.88 -10.87 3.13
C VAL A 388 -6.45 -12.10 3.93
N THR A 389 -6.51 -12.02 5.25
CA THR A 389 -6.48 -13.23 6.09
C THR A 389 -7.83 -13.90 5.94
N ARG A 390 -7.94 -14.89 5.05
CA ARG A 390 -9.07 -15.82 5.12
C ARG A 390 -8.99 -16.46 6.49
N GLU A 391 -9.91 -16.11 7.38
CA GLU A 391 -10.20 -16.97 8.52
C GLU A 391 -10.57 -18.32 7.92
N VAL A 392 -9.65 -19.27 8.04
CA VAL A 392 -10.00 -20.67 7.85
C VAL A 392 -11.01 -20.92 8.95
N HIS A 393 -12.29 -20.93 8.61
CA HIS A 393 -13.31 -21.49 9.48
C HIS A 393 -12.82 -22.88 9.87
N GLN A 394 -12.29 -23.00 11.09
CA GLN A 394 -12.07 -24.29 11.73
C GLN A 394 -13.46 -24.91 11.81
N THR A 395 -13.67 -25.92 10.97
CA THR A 395 -14.81 -26.81 11.03
C THR A 395 -14.42 -28.05 11.81
#